data_AF-A0A7L3ISP2-F1
#
_entry.id   AF-A0A7L3ISP2-F1
#
_cell.length_a   1.000
_cell.length_b   1.000
_cell.length_c   1.000
_cell.angle_alpha   90.00
_cell.angle_beta   90.00
_cell.angle_gamma   90.00
#
_symmetry.space_group_name_H-M   'P 1'
#
loop_
_entity.id
_entity.type
_entity.pdbx_description
1 polymer ?
#
loop_
_entity_poly.entity_id
_entity_poly.type
_entity_poly.pdbx_seq_one_letter_code
_entity_poly.pdbx_strand_id
1 'polypeptide(L)'
;YFGTSILTDSDSFQEVVVKIEKPTYKKPFLGGFRNMSTGVELHNAGSQTKPKKRPDKGIQLFCKETQTIVAKNKQQQTKNTTLTQMTKIGLYVSNITDKLISPGKYFTAEEYHKRRLEAVIVLQKYFRRWHAIRLVQYLMEQKRLRVAWEAQEELRKKREREEKIRREYERKLNPKTKEDFELLYHDLALWMQEETERINQTLTGAERKTALCALLEEETQLIACFGMHKLNANVENQQKGILHLLGKCAQPRRWKAYDGKIIEMDTQNTLRGKELLEIYRSICTKDIPKDERTAVLLTLKCTVKEHECKLTREIVALIDREVDLMSREVKECNLEGLRQRICTLFHQYVKIPEFNPEVAGLLKVPQDPLKLYKNVYFCHSCENYLPSSKFPIPANSRTIGRCRSCYQLDNEARQREAYFKYRLILENLRKAEVDYQDDAKILFLVQLPDMQYLIENIWNCQSVLSACSDLYDLVMVRWDKQREWSPWNTILLTKEEADAHLKLCNLQKAYEAPFIDRIKQKHIWAKKYFSEIPAMPSFLHRSNNQANANSYK
;
A
#
# COMPACT_ATOMS: atom_id res chain seq x y z
N TYR A 1 49.32 -48.51 -33.39
CA TYR A 1 49.14 -48.29 -31.94
C TYR A 1 50.34 -47.51 -31.47
N PHE A 2 50.13 -46.35 -30.83
CA PHE A 2 51.20 -45.63 -30.15
C PHE A 2 50.98 -45.85 -28.65
N GLY A 3 52.00 -46.36 -27.95
CA GLY A 3 51.99 -46.41 -26.50
C GLY A 3 52.18 -45.00 -25.97
N THR A 4 51.27 -44.54 -25.12
CA THR A 4 51.38 -43.22 -24.49
C THR A 4 51.31 -43.42 -22.98
N SER A 5 52.38 -43.08 -22.28
CA SER A 5 52.48 -43.18 -20.82
C SER A 5 51.79 -41.98 -20.18
N ILE A 6 50.74 -42.21 -19.40
CA ILE A 6 50.03 -41.17 -18.66
C ILE A 6 50.42 -41.29 -17.19
N LEU A 7 50.76 -40.15 -16.57
CA LEU A 7 51.13 -40.06 -15.16
C LEU A 7 49.85 -39.95 -14.33
N THR A 8 49.60 -40.93 -13.46
CA THR A 8 48.52 -40.87 -12.46
C THR A 8 49.06 -40.33 -11.14
N ASP A 9 48.20 -39.79 -10.27
CA ASP A 9 48.53 -39.05 -9.02
C ASP A 9 49.42 -39.78 -7.98
N SER A 10 49.93 -40.97 -8.27
CA SER A 10 50.76 -41.81 -7.39
C SER A 10 52.03 -42.34 -8.08
N ASP A 11 52.76 -41.46 -8.79
CA ASP A 11 54.11 -41.68 -9.39
C ASP A 11 54.33 -43.02 -10.13
N SER A 12 53.24 -43.61 -10.63
CA SER A 12 53.25 -44.84 -11.42
C SER A 12 52.81 -44.52 -12.84
N PHE A 13 53.58 -45.01 -13.81
CA PHE A 13 53.31 -44.82 -15.24
C PHE A 13 52.38 -45.92 -15.72
N GLN A 14 51.19 -45.55 -16.19
CA GLN A 14 50.28 -46.49 -16.84
C GLN A 14 50.46 -46.37 -18.36
N GLU A 15 50.89 -47.45 -19.02
CA GLU A 15 50.92 -47.52 -20.48
C GLU A 15 49.49 -47.66 -20.99
N VAL A 16 48.95 -46.57 -21.54
CA VAL A 16 47.64 -46.58 -22.19
C VAL A 16 47.87 -46.78 -23.67
N VAL A 17 47.36 -47.91 -24.18
CA VAL A 17 47.36 -48.22 -25.61
C VAL A 17 46.33 -47.33 -26.29
N VAL A 18 46.78 -46.26 -26.94
CA VAL A 18 45.90 -45.36 -27.70
C VAL A 18 45.72 -45.92 -29.10
N LYS A 19 44.50 -46.41 -29.36
CA LYS A 19 44.08 -46.85 -30.69
C LYS A 19 43.68 -45.62 -31.51
N ILE A 20 44.58 -45.14 -32.36
CA ILE A 20 44.28 -44.09 -33.34
C ILE A 20 43.51 -44.73 -34.51
N GLU A 21 42.20 -44.60 -34.48
CA GLU A 21 41.36 -45.01 -35.61
C GLU A 21 41.34 -43.88 -36.65
N LYS A 22 41.90 -44.15 -37.84
CA LYS A 22 41.72 -43.25 -38.98
C LYS A 22 40.27 -43.41 -39.46
N PRO A 23 39.45 -42.36 -39.44
CA PRO A 23 38.09 -42.46 -39.93
C PRO A 23 38.11 -42.83 -41.42
N THR A 24 37.30 -43.82 -41.79
CA THR A 24 37.13 -44.28 -43.18
C THR A 24 36.27 -43.33 -44.03
N TYR A 25 35.74 -42.27 -43.43
CA TYR A 25 34.89 -41.27 -44.08
C TYR A 25 35.57 -39.89 -44.15
N LYS A 26 35.31 -39.16 -45.22
CA LYS A 26 35.69 -37.74 -45.32
C LYS A 26 34.74 -36.93 -44.45
N LYS A 27 35.30 -36.13 -43.54
CA LYS A 27 34.52 -35.27 -42.66
C LYS A 27 33.84 -34.16 -43.48
N PRO A 28 32.54 -33.91 -43.30
CA PRO A 28 31.86 -32.81 -43.98
C PRO A 28 32.38 -31.45 -43.50
N PHE A 29 32.50 -30.49 -44.42
CA PHE A 29 32.96 -29.13 -44.11
C PHE A 29 31.86 -28.31 -43.42
N LEU A 30 31.87 -28.32 -42.08
CA LEU A 30 30.92 -27.58 -41.24
C LEU A 30 31.43 -26.19 -40.81
N GLY A 31 32.44 -25.66 -41.49
CA GLY A 31 33.07 -24.37 -41.20
C GLY A 31 34.57 -24.47 -40.90
N GLY A 32 35.30 -23.43 -41.31
CA GLY A 32 36.76 -23.38 -41.27
C GLY A 32 37.34 -22.63 -42.48
N PHE A 33 38.58 -22.92 -42.84
CA PHE A 33 39.26 -22.32 -43.98
C PHE A 33 39.70 -23.39 -44.98
N ARG A 34 39.60 -23.11 -46.28
CA ARG A 34 40.11 -23.99 -47.35
C ARG A 34 41.26 -23.30 -48.05
N ASN A 35 42.41 -23.97 -48.11
CA ASN A 35 43.55 -23.46 -48.86
C ASN A 35 43.31 -23.66 -50.37
N MET A 36 43.34 -22.57 -51.14
CA MET A 36 43.04 -22.56 -52.58
C MET A 36 44.12 -23.26 -53.42
N SER A 37 45.38 -23.24 -53.00
CA SER A 37 46.49 -23.82 -53.78
C SER A 37 46.72 -25.30 -53.51
N THR A 38 46.56 -25.75 -52.26
CA THR A 38 46.78 -27.14 -51.84
C THR A 38 45.49 -27.94 -51.69
N GLY A 39 44.33 -27.28 -51.68
CA GLY A 39 43.02 -27.90 -51.50
C GLY A 39 42.75 -28.40 -50.08
N VAL A 40 43.67 -28.23 -49.14
CA VAL A 40 43.55 -28.73 -47.76
C VAL A 40 42.49 -27.92 -46.98
N GLU A 41 41.56 -28.64 -46.35
CA GLU A 41 40.51 -28.08 -45.51
C GLU A 41 40.93 -28.09 -44.03
N LEU A 42 40.93 -26.92 -43.40
CA LEU A 42 41.17 -26.73 -41.97
C LEU A 42 39.84 -26.48 -41.28
N HIS A 43 39.38 -27.44 -40.47
CA HIS A 43 38.09 -27.35 -39.77
C HIS A 43 38.19 -26.63 -38.42
N ASN A 44 37.14 -25.89 -38.03
CA ASN A 44 37.07 -25.23 -36.71
C ASN A 44 37.17 -26.23 -35.54
N ALA A 45 37.78 -25.82 -34.42
CA ALA A 45 38.05 -26.67 -33.25
C ALA A 45 36.80 -27.38 -32.69
N GLY A 46 35.65 -26.67 -32.65
CA GLY A 46 34.38 -27.22 -32.17
C GLY A 46 33.81 -28.35 -33.04
N SER A 47 34.30 -28.53 -34.25
CA SER A 47 33.94 -29.66 -35.12
C SER A 47 34.85 -30.87 -34.90
N GLN A 48 36.01 -30.71 -34.28
CA GLN A 48 37.07 -31.73 -34.25
C GLN A 48 36.90 -32.76 -33.13
N THR A 49 36.24 -32.40 -32.03
CA THR A 49 36.01 -33.28 -30.88
C THR A 49 34.52 -33.48 -30.61
N LYS A 50 34.13 -34.69 -30.20
CA LYS A 50 32.75 -34.93 -29.72
C LYS A 50 32.61 -34.20 -28.37
N PRO A 51 31.61 -33.32 -28.18
CA PRO A 51 31.39 -32.67 -26.90
C PRO A 51 31.07 -33.72 -25.81
N LYS A 52 31.47 -33.46 -24.56
CA LYS A 52 31.11 -34.31 -23.42
C LYS A 52 29.58 -34.42 -23.34
N LYS A 53 29.05 -35.64 -23.38
CA LYS A 53 27.62 -35.90 -23.15
C LYS A 53 27.28 -35.47 -21.72
N ARG A 54 26.29 -34.58 -21.58
CA ARG A 54 25.72 -34.24 -20.28
C ARG A 54 24.88 -35.45 -19.80
N PRO A 55 24.90 -35.79 -18.50
CA PRO A 55 24.06 -36.87 -17.98
C PRO A 55 22.59 -36.54 -18.25
N ASP A 56 21.86 -37.53 -18.75
CA ASP A 56 20.45 -37.38 -19.10
C ASP A 56 19.63 -37.21 -17.82
N LYS A 57 18.83 -36.13 -17.75
CA LYS A 57 18.04 -35.79 -16.56
C LYS A 57 16.72 -36.56 -16.50
N GLY A 58 16.40 -37.40 -17.50
CA GLY A 58 15.18 -38.20 -17.52
C GLY A 58 13.88 -37.39 -17.73
N ILE A 59 14.01 -36.10 -18.05
CA ILE A 59 12.89 -35.17 -18.28
C ILE A 59 12.96 -34.71 -19.73
N GLN A 60 11.92 -35.00 -20.53
CA GLN A 60 11.75 -34.42 -21.86
C GLN A 60 11.49 -32.91 -21.73
N LEU A 61 12.48 -32.11 -22.11
CA LEU A 61 12.38 -30.65 -22.16
C LEU A 61 12.16 -30.21 -23.61
N PHE A 62 10.98 -29.69 -23.92
CA PHE A 62 10.71 -29.04 -25.21
C PHE A 62 11.17 -27.57 -25.14
N CYS A 63 12.38 -27.28 -25.60
CA CYS A 63 12.87 -25.91 -25.76
C CYS A 63 12.81 -25.48 -27.24
N LYS A 64 11.92 -24.53 -27.56
CA LYS A 64 11.95 -23.76 -28.82
C LYS A 64 12.67 -22.43 -28.58
N GLU A 65 13.96 -22.49 -28.28
CA GLU A 65 14.76 -21.27 -28.22
C GLU A 65 15.25 -20.94 -29.64
N THR A 66 14.74 -19.85 -30.21
CA THR A 66 15.28 -19.27 -31.44
C THR A 66 16.00 -17.97 -31.09
N GLN A 67 17.30 -17.90 -31.40
CA GLN A 67 18.07 -16.68 -31.24
C GLN A 67 17.71 -15.74 -32.40
N THR A 68 16.94 -14.68 -32.12
CA THR A 68 16.65 -13.63 -33.11
C THR A 68 17.89 -12.75 -33.30
N ILE A 69 18.64 -13.00 -34.37
CA ILE A 69 19.80 -12.19 -34.74
C ILE A 69 19.48 -11.29 -35.94
N VAL A 70 20.00 -10.07 -35.93
CA VAL A 70 19.95 -9.18 -37.10
C VAL A 70 21.16 -9.50 -37.99
N ALA A 71 20.96 -10.37 -38.98
CA ALA A 71 21.98 -10.66 -39.96
C ALA A 71 22.21 -9.45 -40.88
N LYS A 72 23.47 -9.04 -41.06
CA LYS A 72 23.88 -7.99 -42.01
C LYS A 72 24.91 -8.56 -42.98
N ASN A 73 24.67 -8.39 -44.27
CA ASN A 73 25.62 -8.79 -45.31
C ASN A 73 26.77 -7.78 -45.37
N LYS A 74 28.01 -8.27 -45.34
CA LYS A 74 29.22 -7.47 -45.59
C LYS A 74 29.91 -8.01 -46.83
N GLN A 75 30.12 -7.16 -47.83
CA GLN A 75 30.86 -7.51 -49.03
C GLN A 75 32.36 -7.28 -48.82
N GLN A 76 33.18 -8.16 -49.40
CA GLN A 76 34.64 -8.04 -49.42
C GLN A 76 35.12 -8.12 -50.87
N GLN A 77 35.97 -7.18 -51.29
CA GLN A 77 36.54 -7.14 -52.63
C GLN A 77 38.02 -7.54 -52.59
N THR A 78 38.45 -8.45 -53.47
CA THR A 78 39.86 -8.85 -53.61
C THR A 78 40.59 -7.88 -54.54
N LYS A 79 41.93 -7.79 -54.42
CA LYS A 79 42.75 -6.99 -55.34
C LYS A 79 42.67 -7.56 -56.76
N ASN A 80 42.48 -6.71 -57.76
CA ASN A 80 42.57 -7.08 -59.16
C ASN A 80 43.84 -6.47 -59.76
N THR A 81 44.67 -7.28 -60.42
CA THR A 81 45.94 -6.84 -61.03
C THR A 81 45.74 -6.68 -62.53
N THR A 82 46.03 -5.49 -63.05
CA THR A 82 46.07 -5.20 -64.49
C THR A 82 47.51 -4.97 -64.92
N LEU A 83 47.86 -5.46 -66.11
CA LEU A 83 49.18 -5.28 -66.72
C LEU A 83 48.99 -4.57 -68.07
N THR A 84 49.86 -3.62 -68.36
CA THR A 84 49.91 -2.91 -69.64
C THR A 84 51.30 -3.08 -70.26
N GLN A 85 51.34 -3.50 -71.53
CA GLN A 85 52.59 -3.67 -72.27
C GLN A 85 52.63 -2.64 -73.41
N MET A 86 53.70 -1.83 -73.45
CA MET A 86 53.89 -0.85 -74.52
C MET A 86 54.40 -1.54 -75.79
N THR A 87 53.93 -1.07 -76.94
CA THR A 87 54.47 -1.48 -78.25
C THR A 87 55.85 -0.84 -78.45
N LYS A 88 56.88 -1.67 -78.69
CA LYS A 88 58.24 -1.23 -79.02
C LYS A 88 58.71 -1.99 -80.25
N ILE A 89 59.59 -1.37 -81.04
CA ILE A 89 60.25 -2.04 -82.17
C ILE A 89 60.94 -3.32 -81.66
N GLY A 90 60.50 -4.47 -82.19
CA GLY A 90 60.95 -5.81 -81.77
C GLY A 90 60.03 -6.56 -80.79
N LEU A 91 58.94 -5.95 -80.31
CA LEU A 91 57.95 -6.58 -79.43
C LEU A 91 56.53 -6.41 -79.97
N TYR A 92 55.89 -7.53 -80.34
CA TYR A 92 54.51 -7.55 -80.81
C TYR A 92 53.53 -7.64 -79.64
N VAL A 93 52.54 -6.73 -79.61
CA VAL A 93 51.39 -6.74 -78.69
C VAL A 93 50.13 -6.67 -79.54
N SER A 94 49.13 -7.52 -79.27
CA SER A 94 47.91 -7.62 -80.06
C SER A 94 46.88 -6.55 -79.67
N ASN A 95 46.42 -5.75 -80.64
CA ASN A 95 45.44 -4.68 -80.40
C ASN A 95 43.98 -5.08 -80.69
N ILE A 96 43.71 -6.38 -80.88
CA ILE A 96 42.41 -6.87 -81.39
C ILE A 96 41.25 -6.59 -80.41
N THR A 97 41.52 -6.65 -79.11
CA THR A 97 40.53 -6.39 -78.05
C THR A 97 40.46 -4.94 -77.62
N ASP A 98 41.31 -4.08 -78.18
CA ASP A 98 41.43 -2.69 -77.77
C ASP A 98 40.27 -1.85 -78.30
N LYS A 99 39.90 -0.83 -77.54
CA LYS A 99 38.82 0.10 -77.90
C LYS A 99 39.39 1.50 -78.03
N LEU A 100 39.16 2.13 -79.19
CA LEU A 100 39.43 3.55 -79.39
C LEU A 100 38.31 4.36 -78.77
N ILE A 101 38.64 5.22 -77.81
CA ILE A 101 37.67 6.05 -77.08
C ILE A 101 38.03 7.51 -77.31
N SER A 102 37.07 8.33 -77.72
CA SER A 102 37.22 9.78 -77.78
C SER A 102 37.05 10.39 -76.37
N PRO A 103 37.94 11.31 -75.94
CA PRO A 103 37.82 11.91 -74.62
C PRO A 103 36.58 12.80 -74.54
N GLY A 104 35.78 12.60 -73.49
CA GLY A 104 34.70 13.52 -73.14
C GLY A 104 35.22 14.78 -72.44
N LYS A 105 34.30 15.65 -71.99
CA LYS A 105 34.66 16.80 -71.14
C LYS A 105 35.28 16.30 -69.84
N TYR A 106 36.51 16.72 -69.57
CA TYR A 106 37.19 16.45 -68.31
C TYR A 106 36.56 17.30 -67.20
N PHE A 107 36.19 16.66 -66.09
CA PHE A 107 35.76 17.36 -64.87
C PHE A 107 36.95 17.57 -63.97
N THR A 108 37.25 18.83 -63.64
CA THR A 108 38.30 19.12 -62.67
C THR A 108 37.86 18.68 -61.27
N ALA A 109 38.82 18.39 -60.39
CA ALA A 109 38.53 18.01 -59.01
C ALA A 109 37.73 19.10 -58.29
N GLU A 110 38.05 20.39 -58.55
CA GLU A 110 37.36 21.54 -57.97
C GLU A 110 35.88 21.62 -58.41
N GLU A 111 35.59 21.44 -59.70
CA GLU A 111 34.22 21.41 -60.22
C GLU A 111 33.40 20.25 -59.62
N TYR A 112 34.03 19.08 -59.49
CA TYR A 112 33.40 17.92 -58.86
C TYR A 112 33.10 18.17 -57.37
N HIS A 113 34.04 18.73 -56.62
CA HIS A 113 33.85 19.08 -55.21
C HIS A 113 32.80 20.17 -55.03
N LYS A 114 32.78 21.19 -55.89
CA LYS A 114 31.76 22.25 -55.88
C LYS A 114 30.36 21.68 -56.11
N ARG A 115 30.19 20.82 -57.11
CA ARG A 115 28.92 20.13 -57.37
C ARG A 115 28.45 19.28 -56.19
N ARG A 116 29.38 18.57 -55.52
CA ARG A 116 29.06 17.82 -54.29
C ARG A 116 28.64 18.74 -53.16
N LEU A 117 29.33 19.86 -52.96
CA LEU A 117 28.99 20.82 -51.91
C LEU A 117 27.59 21.39 -52.11
N GLU A 118 27.25 21.80 -53.33
CA GLU A 118 25.90 22.28 -53.69
C GLU A 118 24.84 21.22 -53.40
N ALA A 119 25.06 19.96 -53.80
CA ALA A 119 24.15 18.85 -53.50
C ALA A 119 24.02 18.59 -51.99
N VAL A 120 25.12 18.66 -51.24
CA VAL A 120 25.12 18.49 -49.77
C VAL A 120 24.34 19.61 -49.09
N ILE A 121 24.48 20.86 -49.52
CA ILE A 121 23.73 21.99 -48.97
C ILE A 121 22.23 21.77 -49.18
N VAL A 122 21.82 21.31 -50.35
CA VAL A 122 20.41 20.98 -50.64
C VAL A 122 19.91 19.87 -49.72
N LEU A 123 20.65 18.76 -49.59
CA LEU A 123 20.30 17.65 -48.69
C LEU A 123 20.20 18.11 -47.23
N GLN A 124 21.16 18.91 -46.76
CA GLN A 124 21.16 19.45 -45.40
C GLN A 124 19.96 20.37 -45.16
N LYS A 125 19.59 21.21 -46.14
CA LYS A 125 18.40 22.07 -46.06
C LYS A 125 17.12 21.25 -45.88
N TYR A 126 16.92 20.22 -46.72
CA TYR A 126 15.76 19.34 -46.60
C TYR A 126 15.77 18.50 -45.32
N PHE A 127 16.94 18.01 -44.89
CA PHE A 127 17.07 17.27 -43.64
C PHE A 127 16.74 18.13 -42.43
N ARG A 128 17.25 19.38 -42.35
CA ARG A 128 16.93 20.32 -41.29
C ARG A 128 15.43 20.62 -41.24
N ARG A 129 14.79 20.82 -42.40
CA ARG A 129 13.33 21.01 -42.50
C ARG A 129 12.57 19.78 -42.00
N TRP A 130 12.92 18.59 -42.48
CA TRP A 130 12.29 17.33 -42.06
C TRP A 130 12.45 17.09 -40.55
N HIS A 131 13.64 17.32 -40.01
CA HIS A 131 13.92 17.18 -38.59
C HIS A 131 13.10 18.16 -37.74
N ALA A 132 13.01 19.43 -38.16
CA ALA A 132 12.17 20.42 -37.49
C ALA A 132 10.69 20.03 -37.49
N ILE A 133 10.16 19.55 -38.63
CA ILE A 133 8.77 19.07 -38.72
C ILE A 133 8.54 17.89 -37.77
N ARG A 134 9.44 16.91 -37.76
CA ARG A 134 9.34 15.73 -36.89
C ARG A 134 9.41 16.10 -35.40
N LEU A 135 10.28 17.06 -35.04
CA LEU A 135 10.36 17.57 -33.69
C LEU A 135 9.07 18.28 -33.27
N VAL A 136 8.53 19.14 -34.13
CA VAL A 136 7.26 19.84 -33.85
C VAL A 136 6.12 18.84 -33.70
N GLN A 137 6.01 17.84 -34.58
CA GLN A 137 5.00 16.78 -34.45
C GLN A 137 5.13 16.01 -33.13
N TYR A 138 6.35 15.66 -32.73
CA TYR A 138 6.61 15.04 -31.43
C TYR A 138 6.17 15.94 -30.27
N LEU A 139 6.53 17.23 -30.29
CA LEU A 139 6.16 18.19 -29.25
C LEU A 139 4.64 18.43 -29.20
N MET A 140 3.96 18.45 -30.35
CA MET A 140 2.51 18.56 -30.43
C MET A 140 1.83 17.34 -29.79
N GLU A 141 2.33 16.12 -30.05
CA GLU A 141 1.79 14.91 -29.45
C GLU A 141 2.05 14.88 -27.93
N GLN A 142 3.25 15.27 -27.48
CA GLN A 142 3.54 15.40 -26.05
C GLN A 142 2.62 16.43 -25.37
N LYS A 143 2.37 17.58 -26.01
CA LYS A 143 1.40 18.58 -25.52
C LYS A 143 0.00 18.00 -25.46
N ARG A 144 -0.44 17.28 -26.49
CA ARG A 144 -1.76 16.64 -26.54
C ARG A 144 -1.95 15.62 -25.42
N LEU A 145 -0.97 14.74 -25.22
CA LEU A 145 -0.96 13.75 -24.15
C LEU A 145 -1.00 14.41 -22.78
N ARG A 146 -0.21 15.48 -22.58
CA ARG A 146 -0.22 16.26 -21.34
C ARG A 146 -1.58 16.89 -21.05
N VAL A 147 -2.18 17.57 -22.03
CA VAL A 147 -3.51 18.20 -21.86
C VAL A 147 -4.59 17.15 -21.60
N ALA A 148 -4.54 16.00 -22.29
CA ALA A 148 -5.47 14.90 -22.05
C ALA A 148 -5.31 14.31 -20.64
N TRP A 149 -4.07 14.15 -20.17
CA TRP A 149 -3.77 13.72 -18.81
C TRP A 149 -4.27 14.71 -17.76
N GLU A 150 -4.02 16.01 -17.94
CA GLU A 150 -4.51 17.09 -17.06
C GLU A 150 -6.05 17.08 -16.99
N ALA A 151 -6.74 16.93 -18.13
CA ALA A 151 -8.20 16.84 -18.17
C ALA A 151 -8.76 15.58 -17.48
N GLN A 152 -8.10 14.42 -17.66
CA GLN A 152 -8.48 13.18 -17.01
C GLN A 152 -8.26 13.25 -15.49
N GLU A 153 -7.18 13.91 -15.06
CA GLU A 153 -6.87 14.12 -13.65
C GLU A 153 -7.90 15.02 -12.98
N GLU A 154 -8.29 16.13 -13.62
CA GLU A 154 -9.37 17.01 -13.13
C GLU A 154 -10.71 16.26 -13.00
N LEU A 155 -11.05 15.40 -13.97
CA LEU A 155 -12.24 14.56 -13.89
C LEU A 155 -12.13 13.53 -12.75
N ARG A 156 -10.94 12.98 -12.51
CA ARG A 156 -10.70 12.08 -11.36
C ARG A 156 -10.92 12.83 -10.04
N LYS A 157 -10.35 14.02 -9.89
CA LYS A 157 -10.54 14.87 -8.69
C LYS A 157 -12.00 15.22 -8.45
N LYS A 158 -12.76 15.59 -9.49
CA LYS A 158 -14.21 15.85 -9.36
C LYS A 158 -14.97 14.62 -8.87
N ARG A 159 -14.73 13.45 -9.48
CA ARG A 159 -15.36 12.19 -9.06
C ARG A 159 -15.00 11.79 -7.63
N GLU A 160 -13.73 11.94 -7.24
CA GLU A 160 -13.29 11.69 -5.86
C GLU A 160 -13.94 12.64 -4.85
N ARG A 161 -14.11 13.92 -5.18
CA ARG A 161 -14.83 14.89 -4.34
C ARG A 161 -16.32 14.53 -4.22
N GLU A 162 -16.99 14.23 -5.34
CA GLU A 162 -18.39 13.82 -5.36
C GLU A 162 -18.63 12.55 -4.54
N GLU A 163 -17.75 11.55 -4.69
CA GLU A 163 -17.83 10.31 -3.92
C GLU A 163 -17.59 10.54 -2.43
N LYS A 164 -16.70 11.46 -2.05
CA LYS A 164 -16.50 11.85 -0.64
C LYS A 164 -17.76 12.49 -0.06
N ILE A 165 -18.34 13.47 -0.76
CA ILE A 165 -19.59 14.14 -0.32
C ILE A 165 -20.71 13.10 -0.18
N ARG A 166 -20.83 12.19 -1.15
CA ARG A 166 -21.81 11.09 -1.09
C ARG A 166 -21.60 10.21 0.14
N ARG A 167 -20.36 9.81 0.43
CA ARG A 167 -20.03 8.99 1.61
C ARG A 167 -20.31 9.72 2.92
N GLU A 168 -20.00 11.01 3.01
CA GLU A 168 -20.35 11.81 4.19
C GLU A 168 -21.86 11.88 4.39
N TYR A 169 -22.60 12.11 3.31
CA TYR A 169 -24.06 12.12 3.34
C TYR A 169 -24.63 10.76 3.78
N GLU A 170 -24.12 9.65 3.23
CA GLU A 170 -24.50 8.29 3.64
C GLU A 170 -24.21 8.02 5.12
N ARG A 171 -23.07 8.51 5.64
CA ARG A 171 -22.71 8.39 7.07
C ARG A 171 -23.66 9.17 7.97
N LYS A 172 -24.13 10.34 7.52
CA LYS A 172 -25.14 11.14 8.25
C LYS A 172 -26.51 10.48 8.23
N LEU A 173 -26.91 9.90 7.10
CA LEU A 173 -28.19 9.19 6.97
C LEU A 173 -28.25 7.91 7.83
N ASN A 174 -27.16 7.15 7.86
CA ASN A 174 -27.09 5.85 8.54
C ASN A 174 -25.87 5.77 9.45
N PRO A 175 -25.86 6.49 10.59
CA PRO A 175 -24.71 6.50 11.50
C PRO A 175 -24.53 5.14 12.17
N LYS A 176 -23.32 4.57 12.08
CA LYS A 176 -23.00 3.24 12.63
C LYS A 176 -21.83 3.26 13.59
N THR A 177 -20.84 4.10 13.31
CA THR A 177 -19.61 4.21 14.08
C THR A 177 -19.72 5.36 15.09
N LYS A 178 -18.85 5.35 16.11
CA LYS A 178 -18.82 6.45 17.09
C LYS A 178 -18.48 7.78 16.41
N GLU A 179 -17.60 7.70 15.42
CA GLU A 179 -17.17 8.82 14.61
C GLU A 179 -18.32 9.42 13.77
N ASP A 180 -19.29 8.61 13.34
CA ASP A 180 -20.48 9.12 12.64
C ASP A 180 -21.37 9.92 13.60
N PHE A 181 -21.54 9.45 14.83
CA PHE A 181 -22.31 10.17 15.84
C PHE A 181 -21.60 11.45 16.30
N GLU A 182 -20.27 11.45 16.44
CA GLU A 182 -19.50 12.68 16.70
C GLU A 182 -19.73 13.74 15.61
N LEU A 183 -19.78 13.33 14.34
CA LEU A 183 -20.08 14.23 13.21
C LEU A 183 -21.49 14.83 13.35
N LEU A 184 -22.50 14.02 13.67
CA LEU A 184 -23.88 14.47 13.85
C LEU A 184 -24.03 15.44 15.02
N TYR A 185 -23.39 15.17 16.16
CA TYR A 185 -23.41 16.08 17.31
C TYR A 185 -22.69 17.40 17.01
N HIS A 186 -21.61 17.36 16.24
CA HIS A 186 -20.90 18.56 15.82
C HIS A 186 -21.73 19.42 14.84
N ASP A 187 -22.33 18.79 13.83
CA ASP A 187 -23.22 19.49 12.89
C ASP A 187 -24.42 20.11 13.63
N LEU A 188 -24.99 19.40 14.62
CA LEU A 188 -26.04 19.94 15.49
C LEU A 188 -25.53 21.15 16.28
N ALA A 189 -24.31 21.11 16.81
CA ALA A 189 -23.74 22.23 17.55
C ALA A 189 -23.53 23.48 16.66
N LEU A 190 -23.05 23.28 15.43
CA LEU A 190 -22.89 24.37 14.46
C LEU A 190 -24.24 24.97 14.08
N TRP A 191 -25.23 24.12 13.77
CA TRP A 191 -26.59 24.58 13.46
C TRP A 191 -27.21 25.36 14.63
N MET A 192 -27.03 24.88 15.87
CA MET A 192 -27.49 25.58 17.07
C MET A 192 -26.83 26.95 17.23
N GLN A 193 -25.52 27.08 16.94
CA GLN A 193 -24.82 28.37 16.98
C GLN A 193 -25.37 29.34 15.93
N GLU A 194 -25.49 28.89 14.68
CA GLU A 194 -26.00 29.69 13.57
C GLU A 194 -27.45 30.17 13.81
N GLU A 195 -28.32 29.28 14.28
CA GLU A 195 -29.73 29.61 14.52
C GLU A 195 -29.89 30.51 15.75
N THR A 196 -29.10 30.28 16.81
CA THR A 196 -29.06 31.17 17.97
C THR A 196 -28.61 32.58 17.59
N GLU A 197 -27.57 32.70 16.76
CA GLU A 197 -27.12 33.99 16.23
C GLU A 197 -28.20 34.68 15.39
N ARG A 198 -28.85 33.93 14.49
CA ARG A 198 -29.97 34.45 13.68
C ARG A 198 -31.11 34.97 14.56
N ILE A 199 -31.54 34.19 15.56
CA ILE A 199 -32.61 34.59 16.49
C ILE A 199 -32.20 35.83 17.30
N ASN A 200 -30.96 35.88 17.78
CA ASN A 200 -30.44 37.03 18.53
C ASN A 200 -30.36 38.31 17.70
N GLN A 201 -30.11 38.20 16.39
CA GLN A 201 -30.11 39.33 15.45
C GLN A 201 -31.52 39.78 15.07
N THR A 202 -32.48 38.85 14.97
CA THR A 202 -33.81 39.13 14.39
C THR A 202 -34.85 39.51 15.44
N LEU A 203 -34.83 38.88 16.62
CA LEU A 203 -35.89 38.96 17.62
C LEU A 203 -35.38 39.55 18.93
N THR A 204 -36.26 40.27 19.64
CA THR A 204 -35.94 40.85 20.96
C THR A 204 -37.05 40.56 21.98
N GLY A 205 -36.73 40.70 23.27
CA GLY A 205 -37.72 40.57 24.35
C GLY A 205 -38.30 39.16 24.52
N ALA A 206 -39.63 39.07 24.61
CA ALA A 206 -40.35 37.82 24.87
C ALA A 206 -40.34 36.87 23.66
N GLU A 207 -40.47 37.40 22.45
CA GLU A 207 -40.48 36.62 21.20
C GLU A 207 -39.15 35.89 20.96
N ARG A 208 -38.04 36.54 21.33
CA ARG A 208 -36.71 35.91 21.34
C ARG A 208 -36.68 34.70 22.27
N LYS A 209 -37.21 34.84 23.49
CA LYS A 209 -37.22 33.74 24.47
C LYS A 209 -38.08 32.57 23.98
N THR A 210 -39.24 32.84 23.39
CA THR A 210 -40.09 31.79 22.82
C THR A 210 -39.40 31.07 21.66
N ALA A 211 -38.73 31.81 20.77
CA ALA A 211 -37.97 31.21 19.67
C ALA A 211 -36.78 30.37 20.15
N LEU A 212 -36.05 30.83 21.17
CA LEU A 212 -34.96 30.05 21.78
C LEU A 212 -35.47 28.79 22.50
N CYS A 213 -36.64 28.85 23.14
CA CYS A 213 -37.27 27.65 23.72
C CYS A 213 -37.66 26.63 22.64
N ALA A 214 -38.28 27.08 21.54
CA ALA A 214 -38.62 26.20 20.42
C ALA A 214 -37.36 25.56 19.80
N LEU A 215 -36.28 26.34 19.63
CA LEU A 215 -35.00 25.83 19.14
C LEU A 215 -34.41 24.77 20.09
N LEU A 216 -34.49 24.98 21.40
CA LEU A 216 -34.07 24.00 22.39
C LEU A 216 -34.92 22.72 22.34
N GLU A 217 -36.22 22.84 22.13
CA GLU A 217 -37.11 21.68 21.95
C GLU A 217 -36.70 20.87 20.72
N GLU A 218 -36.43 21.52 19.58
CA GLU A 218 -35.91 20.84 18.38
C GLU A 218 -34.57 20.14 18.65
N GLU A 219 -33.65 20.79 19.35
CA GLU A 219 -32.38 20.18 19.77
C GLU A 219 -32.61 18.90 20.58
N THR A 220 -33.50 18.94 21.58
CA THR A 220 -33.77 17.77 22.43
C THR A 220 -34.37 16.61 21.64
N GLN A 221 -35.24 16.89 20.67
CA GLN A 221 -35.81 15.87 19.78
C GLN A 221 -34.73 15.22 18.90
N LEU A 222 -33.81 16.02 18.34
CA LEU A 222 -32.70 15.52 17.54
C LEU A 222 -31.73 14.68 18.39
N ILE A 223 -31.40 15.12 19.61
CA ILE A 223 -30.56 14.35 20.53
C ILE A 223 -31.22 13.01 20.90
N ALA A 224 -32.53 13.00 21.15
CA ALA A 224 -33.29 11.78 21.41
C ALA A 224 -33.27 10.82 20.21
N CYS A 225 -33.45 11.37 19.00
CA CYS A 225 -33.34 10.62 17.75
C CYS A 225 -31.95 10.01 17.56
N PHE A 226 -30.88 10.79 17.78
CA PHE A 226 -29.49 10.30 17.74
C PHE A 226 -29.26 9.20 18.76
N GLY A 227 -29.80 9.34 19.97
CA GLY A 227 -29.77 8.30 21.01
C GLY A 227 -30.39 6.98 20.53
N MET A 228 -31.55 7.04 19.88
CA MET A 228 -32.22 5.86 19.33
C MET A 228 -31.39 5.19 18.22
N HIS A 229 -30.84 5.98 17.29
CA HIS A 229 -29.93 5.47 16.27
C HIS A 229 -28.67 4.84 16.88
N LYS A 230 -28.11 5.42 17.94
CA LYS A 230 -26.95 4.88 18.68
C LYS A 230 -27.28 3.53 19.30
N LEU A 231 -28.48 3.35 19.87
CA LEU A 231 -28.93 2.06 20.38
C LEU A 231 -29.05 1.01 19.28
N ASN A 232 -29.73 1.34 18.17
CA ASN A 232 -29.88 0.42 17.03
C ASN A 232 -28.52 0.03 16.43
N ALA A 233 -27.64 1.01 16.20
CA ALA A 233 -26.28 0.77 15.72
C ALA A 233 -25.47 -0.10 16.70
N ASN A 234 -25.62 0.10 18.01
CA ASN A 234 -24.95 -0.73 19.01
C ASN A 234 -25.42 -2.19 18.97
N VAL A 235 -26.73 -2.45 18.78
CA VAL A 235 -27.25 -3.81 18.65
C VAL A 235 -26.67 -4.50 17.40
N GLU A 236 -26.68 -3.83 16.25
CA GLU A 236 -26.07 -4.37 15.03
C GLU A 236 -24.55 -4.59 15.17
N ASN A 237 -23.84 -3.62 15.76
CA ASN A 237 -22.40 -3.68 15.95
C ASN A 237 -22.01 -4.78 16.93
N GLN A 238 -22.83 -5.06 17.95
CA GLN A 238 -22.64 -6.20 18.84
C GLN A 238 -22.73 -7.51 18.06
N GLN A 239 -23.77 -7.70 17.23
CA GLN A 239 -23.92 -8.90 16.40
C GLN A 239 -22.74 -9.08 15.42
N LYS A 240 -22.35 -8.01 14.72
CA LYS A 240 -21.16 -8.00 13.85
C LYS A 240 -19.88 -8.30 14.62
N GLY A 241 -19.75 -7.77 15.83
CA GLY A 241 -18.61 -8.00 16.72
C GLY A 241 -18.50 -9.47 17.17
N ILE A 242 -19.63 -10.13 17.44
CA ILE A 242 -19.68 -11.56 17.75
C ILE A 242 -19.20 -12.38 16.54
N LEU A 243 -19.79 -12.15 15.36
CA LEU A 243 -19.39 -12.85 14.13
C LEU A 243 -17.93 -12.59 13.75
N HIS A 244 -17.43 -11.37 13.98
CA HIS A 244 -16.03 -11.04 13.75
C HIS A 244 -15.09 -11.78 14.70
N LEU A 245 -15.44 -11.89 15.99
CA LEU A 245 -14.67 -12.66 16.97
C LEU A 245 -14.63 -14.15 16.59
N LEU A 246 -15.78 -14.74 16.29
CA LEU A 246 -15.88 -16.14 15.87
C LEU A 246 -15.14 -16.37 14.55
N GLY A 247 -15.26 -15.45 13.60
CA GLY A 247 -14.52 -15.46 12.34
C GLY A 247 -13.01 -15.43 12.54
N LYS A 248 -12.50 -14.69 13.53
CA LYS A 248 -11.08 -14.72 13.89
C LYS A 248 -10.64 -16.05 14.51
N CYS A 249 -11.49 -16.69 15.30
CA CYS A 249 -11.18 -18.02 15.85
C CYS A 249 -11.11 -19.09 14.76
N ALA A 250 -11.90 -18.92 13.71
CA ALA A 250 -11.98 -19.81 12.56
C ALA A 250 -10.89 -19.55 11.49
N GLN A 251 -10.05 -18.52 11.64
CA GLN A 251 -9.06 -18.17 10.63
C GLN A 251 -7.84 -19.11 10.68
N PRO A 252 -7.35 -19.61 9.53
CA PRO A 252 -6.12 -20.38 9.48
C PRO A 252 -4.93 -19.53 9.91
N ARG A 253 -3.90 -20.17 10.47
CA ARG A 253 -2.64 -19.49 10.76
C ARG A 253 -1.91 -19.17 9.46
N ARG A 254 -1.48 -17.92 9.31
CA ARG A 254 -0.80 -17.42 8.12
C ARG A 254 0.60 -16.93 8.46
N TRP A 255 1.61 -17.40 7.74
CA TRP A 255 2.97 -16.87 7.83
C TRP A 255 3.63 -16.84 6.45
N LYS A 256 4.61 -15.95 6.28
CA LYS A 256 5.43 -15.90 5.07
C LYS A 256 6.55 -16.93 5.20
N ALA A 257 6.64 -17.84 4.24
CA ALA A 257 7.77 -18.75 4.10
C ALA A 257 9.04 -17.98 3.68
N TYR A 258 10.19 -18.64 3.77
CA TYR A 258 11.47 -18.09 3.31
C TYR A 258 11.41 -17.65 1.83
N ASP A 259 10.62 -18.34 1.01
CA ASP A 259 10.41 -18.04 -0.42
C ASP A 259 9.44 -16.86 -0.68
N GLY A 260 8.99 -16.16 0.37
CA GLY A 260 8.04 -15.04 0.27
C GLY A 260 6.57 -15.44 0.05
N LYS A 261 6.29 -16.73 -0.17
CA LYS A 261 4.92 -17.26 -0.29
C LYS A 261 4.21 -17.29 1.07
N ILE A 262 2.94 -16.93 1.10
CA ILE A 262 2.11 -17.03 2.32
C ILE A 262 1.59 -18.46 2.41
N ILE A 263 1.91 -19.15 3.50
CA ILE A 263 1.38 -20.48 3.82
C ILE A 263 0.23 -20.32 4.80
N GLU A 264 -0.87 -21.04 4.56
CA GLU A 264 -2.03 -21.13 5.46
C GLU A 264 -2.11 -22.54 6.06
N MET A 265 -2.32 -22.64 7.37
CA MET A 265 -2.45 -23.91 8.07
C MET A 265 -3.63 -23.88 9.05
N ASP A 266 -4.50 -24.87 8.92
CA ASP A 266 -5.53 -25.16 9.91
C ASP A 266 -4.96 -26.07 11.02
N THR A 267 -5.09 -25.63 12.27
CA THR A 267 -4.88 -26.45 13.46
C THR A 267 -6.21 -27.09 13.90
N GLN A 268 -6.15 -28.12 14.73
CA GLN A 268 -7.34 -28.70 15.38
C GLN A 268 -8.18 -27.64 16.10
N ASN A 269 -7.54 -26.64 16.72
CA ASN A 269 -8.22 -25.56 17.40
C ASN A 269 -8.94 -24.61 16.41
N THR A 270 -8.32 -24.28 15.28
CA THR A 270 -8.98 -23.46 14.24
C THR A 270 -10.12 -24.20 13.54
N LEU A 271 -10.01 -25.53 13.36
CA LEU A 271 -11.10 -26.36 12.86
C LEU A 271 -12.27 -26.37 13.84
N ARG A 272 -12.01 -26.55 15.13
CA ARG A 272 -13.03 -26.41 16.18
C ARG A 272 -13.67 -25.01 16.18
N GLY A 273 -12.87 -23.96 15.95
CA GLY A 273 -13.35 -22.60 15.77
C GLY A 273 -14.30 -22.43 14.57
N LYS A 274 -14.02 -23.12 13.45
CA LYS A 274 -14.90 -23.15 12.26
C LYS A 274 -16.22 -23.87 12.56
N GLU A 275 -16.18 -25.04 13.21
CA GLU A 275 -17.38 -25.78 13.62
C GLU A 275 -18.30 -24.92 14.51
N LEU A 276 -17.74 -24.28 15.55
CA LEU A 276 -18.51 -23.43 16.46
C LEU A 276 -19.10 -22.18 15.76
N LEU A 277 -18.37 -21.62 14.79
CA LEU A 277 -18.85 -20.51 13.97
C LEU A 277 -20.03 -20.93 13.08
N GLU A 278 -19.94 -22.11 12.45
CA GLU A 278 -21.02 -22.65 11.61
C GLU A 278 -22.27 -22.91 12.45
N ILE A 279 -22.13 -23.57 13.60
CA ILE A 279 -23.25 -23.80 14.54
C ILE A 279 -23.88 -22.47 14.96
N TYR A 280 -23.07 -21.46 15.31
CA TYR A 280 -23.58 -20.14 15.69
C TYR A 280 -24.39 -19.49 14.54
N ARG A 281 -23.90 -19.56 13.30
CA ARG A 281 -24.61 -19.04 12.12
C ARG A 281 -25.93 -19.77 11.91
N SER A 282 -25.93 -21.09 12.00
CA SER A 282 -27.13 -21.91 11.83
C SER A 282 -28.20 -21.61 12.88
N ILE A 283 -27.81 -21.41 14.15
CA ILE A 283 -28.78 -21.06 15.20
C ILE A 283 -29.32 -19.65 15.01
N CYS A 284 -28.52 -18.72 14.49
CA CYS A 284 -28.93 -17.33 14.25
C CYS A 284 -29.74 -17.14 12.96
N THR A 285 -29.81 -18.13 12.08
CA THR A 285 -30.55 -18.03 10.83
C THR A 285 -32.06 -17.98 11.12
N LYS A 286 -32.74 -16.99 10.54
CA LYS A 286 -34.20 -16.82 10.63
C LYS A 286 -34.89 -17.57 9.50
N ASP A 287 -36.16 -17.89 9.69
CA ASP A 287 -37.06 -18.42 8.66
C ASP A 287 -36.60 -19.76 8.05
N ILE A 288 -36.11 -20.68 8.89
CA ILE A 288 -35.76 -22.05 8.49
C ILE A 288 -36.89 -23.03 8.82
N PRO A 289 -37.13 -24.06 7.98
CA PRO A 289 -38.18 -25.03 8.22
C PRO A 289 -37.93 -25.80 9.54
N LYS A 290 -39.02 -26.24 10.18
CA LYS A 290 -38.98 -26.87 11.52
C LYS A 290 -38.03 -28.07 11.59
N ASP A 291 -37.95 -28.86 10.52
CA ASP A 291 -37.09 -30.05 10.45
C ASP A 291 -35.60 -29.66 10.45
N GLU A 292 -35.23 -28.66 9.65
CA GLU A 292 -33.87 -28.11 9.63
C GLU A 292 -33.51 -27.46 10.96
N ARG A 293 -34.45 -26.72 11.57
CA ARG A 293 -34.24 -26.13 12.91
C ARG A 293 -33.98 -27.21 13.95
N THR A 294 -34.74 -28.30 13.91
CA THR A 294 -34.58 -29.42 14.84
C THR A 294 -33.22 -30.09 14.64
N ALA A 295 -32.78 -30.29 13.40
CA ALA A 295 -31.45 -30.81 13.10
C ALA A 295 -30.33 -29.90 13.65
N VAL A 296 -30.43 -28.58 13.45
CA VAL A 296 -29.46 -27.60 13.99
C VAL A 296 -29.40 -27.65 15.52
N LEU A 297 -30.56 -27.75 16.18
CA LEU A 297 -30.65 -27.86 17.64
C LEU A 297 -30.05 -29.16 18.17
N LEU A 298 -30.21 -30.28 17.45
CA LEU A 298 -29.57 -31.55 17.79
C LEU A 298 -28.05 -31.47 17.65
N THR A 299 -27.54 -30.87 16.57
CA THR A 299 -26.09 -30.64 16.39
C THR A 299 -25.52 -29.79 17.52
N LEU A 300 -26.22 -28.71 17.89
CA LEU A 300 -25.84 -27.88 19.04
C LEU A 300 -25.84 -28.70 20.34
N LYS A 301 -26.89 -29.48 20.59
CA LYS A 301 -27.02 -30.34 21.78
C LYS A 301 -25.87 -31.34 21.89
N CYS A 302 -25.49 -31.99 20.80
CA CYS A 302 -24.36 -32.91 20.77
C CYS A 302 -23.04 -32.19 21.09
N THR A 303 -22.79 -31.05 20.45
CA THR A 303 -21.55 -30.27 20.64
C THR A 303 -21.39 -29.77 22.09
N VAL A 304 -22.47 -29.32 22.70
CA VAL A 304 -22.46 -28.77 24.06
C VAL A 304 -22.40 -29.85 25.14
N LYS A 305 -22.85 -31.08 24.83
CA LYS A 305 -22.76 -32.25 25.74
C LYS A 305 -21.34 -32.79 25.94
N GLU A 306 -20.39 -32.39 25.11
CA GLU A 306 -18.97 -32.76 25.26
C GLU A 306 -18.39 -32.29 26.61
N HIS A 307 -18.97 -31.23 27.19
CA HIS A 307 -18.54 -30.68 28.48
C HIS A 307 -19.72 -30.56 29.45
N GLU A 308 -19.65 -31.24 30.59
CA GLU A 308 -20.70 -31.14 31.60
C GLU A 308 -20.44 -29.99 32.59
N CYS A 309 -21.22 -28.91 32.47
CA CYS A 309 -21.23 -27.82 33.44
C CYS A 309 -22.62 -27.17 33.55
N LYS A 310 -22.79 -26.23 34.47
CA LYS A 310 -24.07 -25.53 34.68
C LYS A 310 -24.58 -24.85 33.41
N LEU A 311 -23.67 -24.21 32.66
CA LEU A 311 -24.00 -23.52 31.41
C LEU A 311 -24.51 -24.50 30.34
N THR A 312 -23.83 -25.63 30.15
CA THR A 312 -24.21 -26.62 29.13
C THR A 312 -25.54 -27.31 29.46
N ARG A 313 -25.81 -27.59 30.75
CA ARG A 313 -27.11 -28.09 31.22
C ARG A 313 -28.25 -27.10 30.94
N GLU A 314 -28.02 -25.81 31.14
CA GLU A 314 -29.01 -24.77 30.85
C GLU A 314 -29.30 -24.68 29.35
N ILE A 315 -28.25 -24.68 28.51
CA ILE A 315 -28.40 -24.69 27.05
C ILE A 315 -29.23 -25.91 26.60
N VAL A 316 -28.89 -27.10 27.09
CA VAL A 316 -29.61 -28.35 26.74
C VAL A 316 -31.08 -28.27 27.16
N ALA A 317 -31.39 -27.77 28.36
CA ALA A 317 -32.76 -27.63 28.83
C ALA A 317 -33.58 -26.65 27.97
N LEU A 318 -32.97 -25.56 27.50
CA LEU A 318 -33.63 -24.61 26.60
C LEU A 318 -33.83 -25.19 25.19
N ILE A 319 -32.87 -25.98 24.69
CA ILE A 319 -33.02 -26.71 23.42
C ILE A 319 -34.19 -27.68 23.49
N ASP A 320 -34.25 -28.49 24.54
CA ASP A 320 -35.33 -29.47 24.73
C ASP A 320 -36.70 -28.79 24.84
N ARG A 321 -36.73 -27.61 25.49
CA ARG A 321 -37.93 -26.76 25.52
C ARG A 321 -38.29 -26.19 24.15
N GLU A 322 -37.33 -25.76 23.32
CA GLU A 322 -37.62 -25.26 21.97
C GLU A 322 -38.21 -26.39 21.11
N VAL A 323 -37.63 -27.59 21.16
CA VAL A 323 -38.11 -28.77 20.42
C VAL A 323 -39.52 -29.17 20.84
N ASP A 324 -39.80 -29.24 22.16
CA ASP A 324 -41.14 -29.53 22.67
C ASP A 324 -42.17 -28.48 22.20
N LEU A 325 -41.87 -27.18 22.32
CA LEU A 325 -42.78 -26.13 21.87
C LEU A 325 -43.00 -26.13 20.34
N MET A 326 -41.99 -26.47 19.54
CA MET A 326 -42.12 -26.60 18.09
C MET A 326 -43.00 -27.79 17.69
N SER A 327 -42.87 -28.93 18.40
CA SER A 327 -43.70 -30.11 18.19
C SER A 327 -45.18 -29.87 18.52
N ARG A 328 -45.46 -28.91 19.41
CA ARG A 328 -46.81 -28.42 19.76
C ARG A 328 -47.31 -27.30 18.85
N GLU A 329 -46.60 -27.03 17.75
CA GLU A 329 -46.96 -26.03 16.74
C GLU A 329 -47.11 -24.59 17.27
N VAL A 330 -46.34 -24.23 18.30
CA VAL A 330 -46.30 -22.85 18.80
C VAL A 330 -45.77 -21.92 17.70
N LYS A 331 -46.42 -20.77 17.52
CA LYS A 331 -46.03 -19.75 16.54
C LYS A 331 -44.59 -19.26 16.77
N GLU A 332 -43.85 -19.06 15.68
CA GLU A 332 -42.43 -18.69 15.74
C GLU A 332 -42.14 -17.38 16.47
N CYS A 333 -43.03 -16.38 16.34
CA CYS A 333 -42.91 -15.11 17.06
C CYS A 333 -42.85 -15.28 18.59
N ASN A 334 -43.51 -16.32 19.13
CA ASN A 334 -43.50 -16.60 20.57
C ASN A 334 -42.20 -17.31 21.02
N LEU A 335 -41.40 -17.82 20.09
CA LEU A 335 -40.13 -18.49 20.37
C LEU A 335 -38.92 -17.55 20.30
N GLU A 336 -39.10 -16.29 19.87
CA GLU A 336 -37.99 -15.35 19.65
C GLU A 336 -37.13 -15.15 20.91
N GLY A 337 -37.75 -14.94 22.07
CA GLY A 337 -37.02 -14.77 23.33
C GLY A 337 -36.24 -16.03 23.74
N LEU A 338 -36.81 -17.22 23.50
CA LEU A 338 -36.14 -18.50 23.76
C LEU A 338 -34.93 -18.68 22.83
N ARG A 339 -35.12 -18.43 21.53
CA ARG A 339 -34.06 -18.50 20.51
C ARG A 339 -32.92 -17.52 20.81
N GLN A 340 -33.24 -16.28 21.19
CA GLN A 340 -32.25 -15.27 21.60
C GLN A 340 -31.46 -15.71 22.84
N ARG A 341 -32.13 -16.32 23.83
CA ARG A 341 -31.46 -16.85 25.03
C ARG A 341 -30.50 -17.98 24.68
N ILE A 342 -30.92 -18.93 23.83
CA ILE A 342 -30.06 -20.03 23.35
C ILE A 342 -28.82 -19.46 22.62
N CYS A 343 -29.00 -18.53 21.69
CA CYS A 343 -27.88 -17.86 21.00
C CYS A 343 -26.92 -17.17 21.98
N THR A 344 -27.46 -16.49 22.99
CA THR A 344 -26.67 -15.75 23.98
C THR A 344 -25.86 -16.68 24.87
N LEU A 345 -26.47 -17.76 25.36
CA LEU A 345 -25.76 -18.76 26.18
C LEU A 345 -24.74 -19.54 25.34
N PHE A 346 -25.04 -19.86 24.08
CA PHE A 346 -24.06 -20.48 23.20
C PHE A 346 -22.88 -19.53 22.91
N HIS A 347 -23.11 -18.23 22.76
CA HIS A 347 -22.01 -17.26 22.68
C HIS A 347 -21.16 -17.22 23.96
N GLN A 348 -21.76 -17.36 25.14
CA GLN A 348 -21.00 -17.50 26.39
C GLN A 348 -20.18 -18.79 26.41
N TYR A 349 -20.75 -19.90 25.93
CA TYR A 349 -20.05 -21.17 25.78
C TYR A 349 -18.82 -21.03 24.88
N VAL A 350 -18.98 -20.43 23.70
CA VAL A 350 -17.85 -20.25 22.76
C VAL A 350 -16.77 -19.30 23.31
N LYS A 351 -17.11 -18.42 24.25
CA LYS A 351 -16.13 -17.53 24.89
C LYS A 351 -15.24 -18.22 25.93
N ILE A 352 -15.56 -19.43 26.35
CA ILE A 352 -14.82 -20.18 27.35
C ILE A 352 -13.61 -20.86 26.67
N PRO A 353 -12.37 -20.53 27.07
CA PRO A 353 -11.15 -21.09 26.47
C PRO A 353 -11.04 -22.61 26.51
N GLU A 354 -11.66 -23.25 27.50
CA GLU A 354 -11.72 -24.71 27.63
C GLU A 354 -12.48 -25.36 26.47
N PHE A 355 -13.51 -24.67 25.95
CA PHE A 355 -14.38 -25.18 24.87
C PHE A 355 -13.95 -24.66 23.50
N ASN A 356 -13.31 -23.48 23.47
CA ASN A 356 -12.73 -22.87 22.28
C ASN A 356 -11.31 -22.33 22.57
N PRO A 357 -10.27 -23.14 22.32
CA PRO A 357 -8.89 -22.75 22.64
C PRO A 357 -8.40 -21.49 21.91
N GLU A 358 -8.81 -21.24 20.66
CA GLU A 358 -8.37 -20.06 19.88
C GLU A 358 -8.89 -18.74 20.46
N VAL A 359 -9.97 -18.76 21.26
CA VAL A 359 -10.52 -17.56 21.89
C VAL A 359 -9.59 -17.00 22.98
N ALA A 360 -8.75 -17.84 23.60
CA ALA A 360 -7.87 -17.44 24.70
C ALA A 360 -7.03 -16.17 24.39
N GLY A 361 -6.49 -16.07 23.17
CA GLY A 361 -5.69 -14.93 22.72
C GLY A 361 -6.51 -13.71 22.26
N LEU A 362 -7.82 -13.88 22.05
CA LEU A 362 -8.73 -12.84 21.55
C LEU A 362 -9.54 -12.16 22.66
N LEU A 363 -9.57 -12.75 23.86
CA LEU A 363 -10.24 -12.17 25.02
C LEU A 363 -9.49 -10.92 25.52
N LYS A 364 -10.26 -9.88 25.85
CA LYS A 364 -9.71 -8.60 26.35
C LYS A 364 -9.14 -8.72 27.77
N VAL A 365 -9.64 -9.66 28.56
CA VAL A 365 -9.23 -9.90 29.94
C VAL A 365 -8.27 -11.08 29.93
N PRO A 366 -7.00 -10.89 30.34
CA PRO A 366 -6.08 -11.99 30.55
C PRO A 366 -6.66 -13.02 31.53
N GLN A 367 -6.49 -14.31 31.25
CA GLN A 367 -6.97 -15.38 32.13
C GLN A 367 -6.21 -15.46 33.46
N ASP A 368 -4.99 -14.92 33.49
CA ASP A 368 -4.14 -14.88 34.68
C ASP A 368 -4.41 -13.61 35.51
N PRO A 369 -4.98 -13.73 36.72
CA PRO A 369 -5.32 -12.59 37.58
C PRO A 369 -4.12 -11.71 37.93
N LEU A 370 -2.91 -12.29 38.04
CA LEU A 370 -1.70 -11.55 38.43
C LEU A 370 -1.24 -10.56 37.36
N LYS A 371 -1.61 -10.78 36.09
CA LYS A 371 -1.32 -9.85 34.98
C LYS A 371 -2.23 -8.63 34.97
N LEU A 372 -3.39 -8.69 35.64
CA LEU A 372 -4.32 -7.57 35.74
C LEU A 372 -3.78 -6.46 36.65
N TYR A 373 -3.16 -6.80 37.78
CA TYR A 373 -2.77 -5.82 38.79
C TYR A 373 -1.66 -4.84 38.35
N LYS A 374 -0.86 -5.17 37.32
CA LYS A 374 0.32 -4.37 36.95
C LYS A 374 0.02 -3.15 36.07
N ASN A 375 -1.14 -3.08 35.42
CA ASN A 375 -1.43 -2.09 34.36
C ASN A 375 -2.84 -1.49 34.43
N VAL A 376 -3.42 -1.39 35.62
CA VAL A 376 -4.80 -0.93 35.84
C VAL A 376 -4.80 0.38 36.62
N TYR A 377 -5.61 1.33 36.14
CA TYR A 377 -5.73 2.67 36.70
C TYR A 377 -7.19 3.00 36.98
N PHE A 378 -7.40 3.86 37.97
CA PHE A 378 -8.73 4.29 38.39
C PHE A 378 -9.20 5.52 37.62
N CYS A 379 -10.40 5.46 37.06
CA CYS A 379 -11.04 6.62 36.45
C CYS A 379 -11.93 7.35 37.47
N HIS A 380 -11.61 8.60 37.76
CA HIS A 380 -12.35 9.42 38.73
C HIS A 380 -13.78 9.81 38.30
N SER A 381 -14.15 9.61 37.03
CA SER A 381 -15.50 9.99 36.53
C SER A 381 -16.47 8.83 36.42
N CYS A 382 -16.00 7.61 36.22
CA CYS A 382 -16.86 6.43 36.12
C CYS A 382 -16.54 5.37 37.18
N GLU A 383 -15.62 5.66 38.09
CA GLU A 383 -15.23 4.82 39.21
C GLU A 383 -14.76 3.40 38.83
N ASN A 384 -14.39 3.22 37.56
CA ASN A 384 -13.97 1.93 37.02
C ASN A 384 -12.44 1.84 36.96
N TYR A 385 -11.96 0.64 37.28
CA TYR A 385 -10.57 0.23 37.09
C TYR A 385 -10.37 -0.24 35.64
N LEU A 386 -9.55 0.50 34.88
CA LEU A 386 -9.35 0.27 33.44
C LEU A 386 -7.86 0.15 33.11
N PRO A 387 -7.49 -0.57 32.03
CA PRO A 387 -6.10 -0.67 31.62
C PRO A 387 -5.57 0.67 31.08
N SER A 388 -4.24 0.86 31.13
CA SER A 388 -3.53 2.03 30.62
C SER A 388 -3.98 2.50 29.23
N SER A 389 -4.27 1.56 28.33
CA SER A 389 -4.72 1.81 26.95
C SER A 389 -6.07 2.54 26.84
N LYS A 390 -6.88 2.53 27.91
CA LYS A 390 -8.20 3.17 27.96
C LYS A 390 -8.18 4.59 28.46
N PHE A 391 -7.03 5.10 28.86
CA PHE A 391 -6.86 6.50 29.20
C PHE A 391 -6.25 7.25 28.00
N PRO A 392 -6.68 8.49 27.72
CA PRO A 392 -5.76 9.43 27.11
C PRO A 392 -4.62 9.63 28.11
N ILE A 393 -3.37 9.71 27.67
CA ILE A 393 -2.26 10.07 28.55
C ILE A 393 -1.97 11.52 28.19
N PRO A 394 -2.67 12.53 28.73
CA PRO A 394 -2.47 13.90 28.30
C PRO A 394 -0.99 14.20 28.42
N ALA A 395 -0.41 14.67 27.32
CA ALA A 395 1.01 14.88 27.23
C ALA A 395 1.50 15.84 28.34
N ASN A 396 0.61 16.69 28.88
CA ASN A 396 0.90 17.68 29.92
C ASN A 396 0.55 17.28 31.37
N SER A 397 -0.13 16.15 31.61
CA SER A 397 -0.60 15.80 32.97
C SER A 397 0.22 14.70 33.62
N ARG A 398 0.67 14.92 34.86
CA ARG A 398 1.37 13.91 35.68
C ARG A 398 0.42 12.90 36.35
N THR A 399 -0.89 13.11 36.25
CA THR A 399 -1.93 12.27 36.88
C THR A 399 -2.81 11.62 35.82
N ILE A 400 -3.20 10.37 36.07
CA ILE A 400 -4.14 9.65 35.20
C ILE A 400 -5.54 10.13 35.53
N GLY A 401 -6.10 10.91 34.61
CA GLY A 401 -7.40 11.56 34.77
C GLY A 401 -8.57 10.67 34.37
N ARG A 402 -9.42 11.21 33.49
CA ARG A 402 -10.65 10.56 33.01
C ARG A 402 -10.33 9.53 31.92
N CYS A 403 -11.08 8.43 31.86
CA CYS A 403 -10.95 7.46 30.77
C CYS A 403 -11.47 8.01 29.44
N ARG A 404 -11.06 7.41 28.31
CA ARG A 404 -11.48 7.83 26.96
C ARG A 404 -13.00 7.85 26.79
N SER A 405 -13.71 6.89 27.39
CA SER A 405 -15.18 6.86 27.32
C SER A 405 -15.81 8.05 28.04
N CYS A 406 -15.32 8.42 29.23
CA CYS A 406 -15.79 9.61 29.94
C CYS A 406 -15.43 10.89 29.21
N TYR A 407 -14.26 10.95 28.57
CA TYR A 407 -13.87 12.08 27.75
C TYR A 407 -14.78 12.25 26.54
N GLN A 408 -15.10 11.15 25.84
CA GLN A 408 -16.07 11.16 24.73
C GLN A 408 -17.45 11.61 25.18
N LEU A 409 -17.94 11.12 26.32
CA LEU A 409 -19.24 11.53 26.87
C LEU A 409 -19.26 13.01 27.27
N ASP A 410 -18.18 13.52 27.86
CA ASP A 410 -18.07 14.94 28.22
C ASP A 410 -18.01 15.83 26.96
N ASN A 411 -17.35 15.37 25.90
CA ASN A 411 -17.37 16.05 24.60
C ASN A 411 -18.78 16.05 24.00
N GLU A 412 -19.45 14.90 23.90
CA GLU A 412 -20.84 14.79 23.41
C GLU A 412 -21.79 15.72 24.19
N ALA A 413 -21.58 15.85 25.51
CA ALA A 413 -22.44 16.66 26.37
C ALA A 413 -22.13 18.16 26.35
N ARG A 414 -20.85 18.56 26.22
CA ARG A 414 -20.42 19.96 26.39
C ARG A 414 -19.92 20.62 25.11
N GLN A 415 -18.81 20.12 24.57
CA GLN A 415 -18.05 20.81 23.52
C GLN A 415 -18.48 20.43 22.10
N ARG A 416 -18.93 19.18 21.91
CA ARG A 416 -19.37 18.59 20.64
C ARG A 416 -18.37 18.84 19.51
N GLU A 417 -17.08 18.73 19.83
CA GLU A 417 -16.00 18.90 18.87
C GLU A 417 -15.83 17.63 18.03
N ALA A 418 -15.65 17.79 16.72
CA ALA A 418 -15.40 16.68 15.80
C ALA A 418 -13.90 16.40 15.64
N TYR A 419 -13.37 15.43 16.39
CA TYR A 419 -11.96 15.03 16.30
C TYR A 419 -11.62 14.12 15.11
N PHE A 420 -12.63 13.63 14.39
CA PHE A 420 -12.45 12.63 13.33
C PHE A 420 -11.44 13.05 12.27
N LYS A 421 -11.50 14.32 11.83
CA LYS A 421 -10.62 14.85 10.76
C LYS A 421 -9.16 14.91 11.22
N TYR A 422 -8.91 15.39 12.44
CA TYR A 422 -7.57 15.42 13.04
C TYR A 422 -7.01 14.01 13.27
N ARG A 423 -7.87 13.06 13.65
CA ARG A 423 -7.51 11.66 13.80
C ARG A 423 -7.08 11.04 12.48
N LEU A 424 -7.77 11.31 11.39
CA LEU A 424 -7.41 10.82 10.06
C LEU A 424 -6.02 11.31 9.63
N ILE A 425 -5.74 12.61 9.85
CA ILE A 425 -4.43 13.19 9.55
C ILE A 425 -3.34 12.52 10.38
N LEU A 426 -3.56 12.33 11.69
CA LEU A 426 -2.60 11.66 12.58
C LEU A 426 -2.38 10.19 12.21
N GLU A 427 -3.42 9.45 11.83
CA GLU A 427 -3.31 8.06 11.40
C GLU A 427 -2.56 7.95 10.06
N ASN A 428 -2.80 8.85 9.11
CA ASN A 428 -2.05 8.90 7.85
C ASN A 428 -0.59 9.23 8.07
N LEU A 429 -0.30 10.21 8.93
CA LEU A 429 1.06 10.58 9.34
C LEU A 429 1.78 9.38 9.99
N ARG A 430 1.12 8.66 10.89
CA ARG A 430 1.68 7.45 11.51
C ARG A 430 2.01 6.35 10.52
N LYS A 431 1.17 6.14 9.51
CA LYS A 431 1.44 5.17 8.44
C LYS A 431 2.65 5.59 7.61
N ALA A 432 2.68 6.86 7.18
CA ALA A 432 3.78 7.38 6.37
C ALA A 432 5.12 7.31 7.12
N GLU A 433 5.15 7.56 8.43
CA GLU A 433 6.39 7.52 9.22
C GLU A 433 6.91 6.10 9.47
N VAL A 434 6.05 5.09 9.50
CA VAL A 434 6.47 3.68 9.60
C VAL A 434 7.28 3.26 8.36
N ASP A 435 6.99 3.84 7.19
CA ASP A 435 7.69 3.51 5.94
C ASP A 435 9.16 3.95 5.95
N TYR A 436 9.54 4.94 6.76
CA TYR A 436 10.93 5.42 6.86
C TYR A 436 11.83 4.52 7.72
N GLN A 437 11.28 3.65 8.57
CA GLN A 437 12.05 2.74 9.46
C GLN A 437 13.04 3.43 10.42
N ASP A 438 12.82 4.71 10.73
CA ASP A 438 13.72 5.53 11.56
C ASP A 438 13.45 5.44 13.09
N ASP A 439 12.57 4.55 13.54
CA ASP A 439 12.08 4.46 14.94
C ASP A 439 11.61 5.83 15.50
N ALA A 440 10.77 6.55 14.75
CA ALA A 440 10.27 7.88 15.14
C ALA A 440 9.44 7.85 16.44
N LYS A 441 10.07 8.16 17.58
CA LYS A 441 9.45 8.08 18.91
C LYS A 441 8.53 9.26 19.22
N ILE A 442 8.85 10.44 18.67
CA ILE A 442 8.13 11.70 18.93
C ILE A 442 6.68 11.60 18.46
N LEU A 443 6.44 11.00 17.30
CA LEU A 443 5.11 10.87 16.70
C LEU A 443 4.10 10.10 17.58
N PHE A 444 4.57 9.07 18.28
CA PHE A 444 3.71 8.24 19.13
C PHE A 444 3.40 8.89 20.48
N LEU A 445 4.15 9.94 20.86
CA LEU A 445 3.86 10.76 22.04
C LEU A 445 2.75 11.79 21.76
N VAL A 446 2.58 12.22 20.51
CA VAL A 446 1.56 13.21 20.12
C VAL A 446 0.16 12.59 20.15
N GLN A 447 -0.77 13.23 20.86
CA GLN A 447 -2.17 12.81 20.98
C GLN A 447 -3.11 13.63 20.09
N LEU A 448 -4.39 13.26 20.08
CA LEU A 448 -5.41 13.92 19.25
C LEU A 448 -5.59 15.41 19.58
N PRO A 449 -5.67 15.84 20.85
CA PRO A 449 -5.77 17.27 21.18
C PRO A 449 -4.54 18.06 20.73
N ASP A 450 -3.35 17.47 20.88
CA ASP A 450 -2.10 18.10 20.45
C ASP A 450 -2.07 18.31 18.92
N MET A 451 -2.61 17.36 18.16
CA MET A 451 -2.75 17.47 16.71
C MET A 451 -3.76 18.53 16.29
N GLN A 452 -4.89 18.61 16.98
CA GLN A 452 -5.85 19.68 16.74
C GLN A 452 -5.21 21.04 17.00
N TYR A 453 -4.53 21.21 18.14
CA TYR A 453 -3.82 22.45 18.45
C TYR A 453 -2.79 22.82 17.38
N LEU A 454 -2.02 21.82 16.90
CA LEU A 454 -1.06 22.03 15.83
C LEU A 454 -1.75 22.52 14.55
N ILE A 455 -2.88 21.93 14.16
CA ILE A 455 -3.58 22.30 12.92
C ILE A 455 -4.30 23.64 13.05
N GLU A 456 -5.08 23.85 14.11
CA GLU A 456 -5.90 25.04 14.31
C GLU A 456 -5.07 26.26 14.69
N ASN A 457 -4.21 26.15 15.71
CA ASN A 457 -3.54 27.32 16.29
C ASN A 457 -2.17 27.62 15.66
N ILE A 458 -1.45 26.59 15.21
CA ILE A 458 -0.15 26.79 14.58
C ILE A 458 -0.31 26.95 13.06
N TRP A 459 -1.08 26.08 12.41
CA TRP A 459 -1.24 26.10 10.94
C TRP A 459 -2.52 26.77 10.43
N ASN A 460 -3.39 27.28 11.31
CA ASN A 460 -4.63 27.99 10.96
C ASN A 460 -5.58 27.20 10.04
N CYS A 461 -5.58 25.86 10.15
CA CYS A 461 -6.37 24.95 9.30
C CYS A 461 -6.15 25.13 7.78
N GLN A 462 -4.98 25.62 7.36
CA GLN A 462 -4.70 25.89 5.95
C GLN A 462 -3.38 25.27 5.49
N SER A 463 -3.35 24.80 4.23
CA SER A 463 -2.10 24.44 3.57
C SER A 463 -1.22 25.69 3.42
N VAL A 464 0.09 25.56 3.67
CA VAL A 464 0.97 26.74 3.64
C VAL A 464 1.17 27.30 2.23
N LEU A 465 1.04 26.48 1.18
CA LEU A 465 1.29 26.89 -0.20
C LEU A 465 0.02 27.42 -0.89
N SER A 466 -1.04 26.62 -1.01
CA SER A 466 -2.27 27.04 -1.69
C SER A 466 -3.32 27.71 -0.79
N ALA A 467 -3.07 27.85 0.52
CA ALA A 467 -4.04 28.32 1.51
C ALA A 467 -5.38 27.54 1.51
N CYS A 468 -5.38 26.30 1.02
CA CYS A 468 -6.54 25.40 1.04
C CYS A 468 -6.93 25.06 2.48
N SER A 469 -8.22 25.22 2.81
CA SER A 469 -8.78 24.94 4.13
C SER A 469 -9.51 23.58 4.24
N ASP A 470 -9.50 22.77 3.17
CA ASP A 470 -10.14 21.46 3.18
C ASP A 470 -9.32 20.44 3.99
N LEU A 471 -9.70 20.25 5.25
CA LEU A 471 -9.08 19.30 6.18
C LEU A 471 -8.96 17.86 5.64
N TYR A 472 -9.75 17.44 4.65
CA TYR A 472 -9.64 16.10 4.05
C TYR A 472 -8.49 15.94 3.05
N ASP A 473 -8.07 17.05 2.46
CA ASP A 473 -6.95 17.08 1.51
C ASP A 473 -5.64 17.46 2.19
N LEU A 474 -5.71 18.01 3.40
CA LEU A 474 -4.53 18.34 4.19
C LEU A 474 -3.83 17.11 4.76
N VAL A 475 -2.51 17.11 4.65
CA VAL A 475 -1.60 16.10 5.17
C VAL A 475 -0.41 16.80 5.82
N MET A 476 0.05 16.24 6.94
CA MET A 476 1.31 16.65 7.55
C MET A 476 2.46 15.79 7.05
N VAL A 477 3.57 16.45 6.74
CA VAL A 477 4.78 15.81 6.23
C VAL A 477 6.01 16.37 6.93
N ARG A 478 7.12 15.64 6.90
CA ARG A 478 8.43 16.14 7.35
C ARG A 478 8.82 17.38 6.55
N TRP A 479 9.19 18.46 7.23
CA TRP A 479 9.76 19.63 6.58
C TRP A 479 11.16 19.32 6.03
N ASP A 480 12.05 18.81 6.89
CA ASP A 480 13.34 18.25 6.52
C ASP A 480 13.28 16.71 6.55
N LYS A 481 13.50 16.09 5.39
CA LYS A 481 13.43 14.64 5.21
C LYS A 481 14.49 13.89 6.01
N GLN A 482 15.64 14.52 6.25
CA GLN A 482 16.78 13.89 6.92
C GLN A 482 16.55 13.74 8.43
N ARG A 483 15.56 14.44 8.97
CA ARG A 483 15.24 14.42 10.40
C ARG A 483 13.92 13.70 10.63
N GLU A 484 13.80 13.04 11.78
CA GLU A 484 12.54 12.44 12.19
C GLU A 484 11.42 13.48 12.24
N TRP A 485 10.19 13.02 12.02
CA TRP A 485 9.04 13.90 12.17
C TRP A 485 8.90 14.37 13.62
N SER A 486 8.66 15.67 13.76
CA SER A 486 8.34 16.30 15.04
C SER A 486 7.44 17.50 14.81
N PRO A 487 6.72 18.00 15.83
CA PRO A 487 5.91 19.21 15.72
C PRO A 487 6.69 20.45 15.22
N TRP A 488 8.02 20.44 15.37
CA TRP A 488 8.94 21.49 14.89
C TRP A 488 9.80 21.06 13.68
N ASN A 489 9.43 19.97 13.02
CA ASN A 489 9.94 19.53 11.72
C ASN A 489 8.76 19.04 10.85
N THR A 490 7.67 19.81 10.85
CA THR A 490 6.44 19.45 10.15
C THR A 490 6.00 20.57 9.23
N ILE A 491 5.24 20.24 8.19
CA ILE A 491 4.54 21.20 7.35
C ILE A 491 3.16 20.66 6.97
N LEU A 492 2.16 21.52 6.96
CA LEU A 492 0.79 21.20 6.56
C LEU A 492 0.58 21.57 5.09
N LEU A 493 0.31 20.58 4.24
CA LEU A 493 0.19 20.73 2.79
C LEU A 493 -1.01 19.94 2.27
N THR A 494 -1.47 20.24 1.05
CA THR A 494 -2.37 19.31 0.34
C THR A 494 -1.63 18.04 -0.07
N LYS A 495 -2.34 16.96 -0.42
CA LYS A 495 -1.70 15.71 -0.88
C LYS A 495 -0.77 15.91 -2.07
N GLU A 496 -1.18 16.73 -3.03
CA GLU A 496 -0.38 17.03 -4.23
C GLU A 496 0.86 17.86 -3.90
N GLU A 497 0.69 18.86 -3.04
CA GLU A 497 1.80 19.67 -2.53
C GLU A 497 2.79 18.84 -1.71
N ALA A 498 2.29 17.92 -0.90
CA ALA A 498 3.10 16.98 -0.14
C ALA A 498 3.94 16.10 -1.06
N ASP A 499 3.35 15.52 -2.11
CA ASP A 499 4.07 14.72 -3.10
C ASP A 499 5.13 15.53 -3.86
N ALA A 500 4.82 16.79 -4.19
CA ALA A 500 5.79 17.69 -4.80
C ALA A 500 6.94 18.02 -3.85
N HIS A 501 6.63 18.35 -2.59
CA HIS A 501 7.62 18.63 -1.55
C HIS A 501 8.52 17.41 -1.30
N LEU A 502 7.94 16.20 -1.28
CA LEU A 502 8.66 14.94 -1.13
C LEU A 502 9.56 14.59 -2.33
N LYS A 503 9.46 15.28 -3.47
CA LYS A 503 10.40 15.15 -4.59
C LYS A 503 11.56 16.14 -4.54
N LEU A 504 11.46 17.20 -3.71
CA LEU A 504 12.50 18.23 -3.61
C LEU A 504 13.77 17.68 -2.92
N CYS A 505 14.94 17.92 -3.52
CA CYS A 505 16.23 17.50 -2.95
C CYS A 505 16.82 18.54 -1.99
N ASN A 506 16.63 19.84 -2.26
CA ASN A 506 17.18 20.94 -1.48
C ASN A 506 16.13 22.01 -1.18
N LEU A 507 15.78 22.19 0.10
CA LEU A 507 14.74 23.13 0.53
C LEU A 507 15.13 24.59 0.30
N GLN A 508 16.39 24.93 0.57
CA GLN A 508 16.93 26.30 0.42
C GLN A 508 16.96 26.79 -1.03
N LYS A 509 16.99 25.87 -2.00
CA LYS A 509 16.93 26.21 -3.44
C LYS A 509 15.50 26.18 -3.98
N ALA A 510 14.61 25.43 -3.34
CA ALA A 510 13.24 25.23 -3.81
C ALA A 510 12.25 26.26 -3.25
N TYR A 511 12.46 26.72 -2.01
CA TYR A 511 11.62 27.73 -1.36
C TYR A 511 12.38 29.03 -1.16
N GLU A 512 11.67 30.15 -1.27
CA GLU A 512 12.23 31.48 -1.01
C GLU A 512 12.54 31.70 0.48
N ALA A 513 13.56 32.48 0.78
CA ALA A 513 13.98 32.80 2.15
C ALA A 513 12.84 33.30 3.09
N PRO A 514 11.98 34.26 2.70
CA PRO A 514 10.89 34.73 3.58
C PRO A 514 9.90 33.62 3.93
N PHE A 515 9.66 32.67 3.01
CA PHE A 515 8.81 31.53 3.27
C PHE A 515 9.42 30.58 4.31
N ILE A 516 10.72 30.29 4.17
CA ILE A 516 11.46 29.45 5.12
C ILE A 516 11.42 30.07 6.53
N ASP A 517 11.57 31.39 6.64
CA ASP A 517 11.55 32.07 7.94
C ASP A 517 10.15 32.05 8.58
N ARG A 518 9.08 32.17 7.78
CA ARG A 518 7.71 31.95 8.25
C ARG A 518 7.50 30.53 8.80
N ILE A 519 8.02 29.51 8.12
CA ILE A 519 7.96 28.12 8.60
C ILE A 519 8.72 27.96 9.92
N LYS A 520 9.94 28.51 10.01
CA LYS A 520 10.73 28.47 11.25
C LYS A 520 10.00 29.14 12.42
N GLN A 521 9.30 30.26 12.20
CA GLN A 521 8.49 30.90 13.23
C GLN A 521 7.39 29.98 13.75
N LYS A 522 6.67 29.30 12.85
CA LYS A 522 5.66 28.29 13.22
C LYS A 522 6.27 27.13 14.00
N HIS A 523 7.46 26.65 13.60
CA HIS A 523 8.20 25.63 14.35
C HIS A 523 8.62 26.09 15.74
N ILE A 524 9.00 27.36 15.91
CA ILE A 524 9.34 27.93 17.23
C ILE A 524 8.10 27.95 18.13
N TRP A 525 6.93 28.33 17.60
CA TRP A 525 5.67 28.29 18.36
C TRP A 525 5.31 26.86 18.76
N ALA A 526 5.48 25.90 17.84
CA ALA A 526 5.33 24.49 18.15
C ALA A 526 6.29 24.04 19.27
N LYS A 527 7.58 24.40 19.19
CA LYS A 527 8.54 24.07 20.26
C LYS A 527 8.10 24.59 21.62
N LYS A 528 7.56 25.81 21.69
CA LYS A 528 7.10 26.41 22.96
C LYS A 528 5.97 25.58 23.56
N TYR A 529 4.91 25.31 22.80
CA TYR A 529 3.77 24.52 23.29
C TYR A 529 4.17 23.08 23.66
N PHE A 530 4.88 22.38 22.78
CA PHE A 530 5.25 20.98 23.00
C PHE A 530 6.38 20.81 24.03
N SER A 531 7.07 21.88 24.46
CA SER A 531 8.04 21.82 25.56
C SER A 531 7.41 21.64 26.93
N GLU A 532 6.12 21.96 27.08
CA GLU A 532 5.37 21.79 28.33
C GLU A 532 5.03 20.32 28.62
N ILE A 533 5.11 19.46 27.61
CA ILE A 533 4.89 18.01 27.68
C ILE A 533 6.10 17.34 28.35
N PRO A 534 6.02 16.73 29.55
CA PRO A 534 7.19 16.25 30.28
C PRO A 534 8.09 15.24 29.55
N ALA A 535 7.56 14.48 28.58
CA ALA A 535 8.34 13.54 27.78
C ALA A 535 9.12 14.19 26.61
N MET A 536 8.67 15.33 26.09
CA MET A 536 9.20 15.98 24.89
C MET A 536 10.51 16.78 25.06
N PRO A 537 10.82 17.40 26.22
CA PRO A 537 12.08 18.12 26.45
C PRO A 537 13.34 17.30 26.19
N SER A 538 13.31 16.00 26.52
CA SER A 538 14.43 15.08 26.25
C SER A 538 14.77 14.99 24.75
N PHE A 539 13.76 15.05 23.88
CA PHE A 539 13.90 15.04 22.43
C PHE A 539 14.29 16.42 21.86
N LEU A 540 13.81 17.51 22.48
CA LEU A 540 14.20 18.87 22.10
C LEU A 540 15.70 19.13 22.29
N HIS A 541 16.29 18.67 23.40
CA HIS A 541 17.73 18.77 23.63
C HIS A 541 18.56 17.98 22.61
N ARG A 542 18.09 16.78 22.22
CA ARG A 542 18.75 15.95 21.19
C ARG A 542 18.69 16.61 19.80
N SER A 543 17.55 17.21 19.46
CA SER A 543 17.35 17.93 18.20
C SER A 543 18.19 19.19 18.10
N ASN A 544 18.33 19.95 19.19
CA ASN A 544 19.20 21.13 19.24
C ASN A 544 20.70 20.74 19.13
N ASN A 545 21.11 19.63 19.73
CA ASN A 545 22.49 19.13 19.60
C ASN A 545 22.82 18.64 18.18
N GLN A 546 21.87 18.00 17.49
CA GLN A 546 22.02 17.64 16.07
C GLN A 546 22.02 18.87 15.13
N ALA A 547 21.23 19.90 15.44
CA ALA A 547 21.24 21.15 14.69
C ALA A 547 22.59 21.89 14.80
N ASN A 548 23.18 21.91 16.00
CA ASN A 548 24.51 22.48 16.22
C ASN A 548 25.62 21.65 15.55
N ALA A 549 25.51 20.32 15.50
CA ALA A 549 26.50 19.48 14.80
C ALA A 549 26.50 19.69 13.27
N ASN A 550 25.34 19.97 12.67
CA ASN A 550 25.21 20.22 11.24
C ASN A 550 25.51 21.67 10.82
N SER A 551 25.66 22.62 11.74
CA SER A 551 26.14 23.97 11.41
C SER A 551 27.66 24.09 11.35
N TYR A 552 28.39 23.05 11.77
CA TYR A 552 29.85 22.93 11.68
C TYR A 552 30.32 22.04 10.50
N LYS A 553 29.42 21.65 9.60
CA LYS A 553 29.69 21.01 8.32
C LYS A 553 29.01 21.81 7.21
#